data_AF-A0AAE3E186-F1
#
_entry.id   AF-A0AAE3E186-F1
#
_cell.length_a   1.000
_cell.length_b   1.000
_cell.length_c   1.000
_cell.angle_alpha   90.00
_cell.angle_beta   90.00
_cell.angle_gamma   90.00
#
_symmetry.space_group_name_H-M   'P 1'
#
loop_
_entity.id
_entity.type
_entity.pdbx_description
1 polymer ?
#
loop_
_entity_poly.entity_id
_entity_poly.type
_entity_poly.pdbx_seq_one_letter_code
_entity_poly.pdbx_strand_id
1 'polypeptide(L)'
;MKNIHAIRRIVATMANRLKKMGLTLSAAFKKAWELIKGNTIESKIAGVTKGNRQKALARIAAAYRPNQVRVWLERDKANLHDNNAIAVMISVNRSVAYKIGYIPRNLAYVISAGISLKTVFKEVRGHYTRFMNYGAVITLQLS
;
A
#
# COMPACT_ATOMS: atom_id res chain seq x y z
N MET A 1 13.91 -18.73 -10.03
CA MET A 1 14.44 -18.09 -8.80
C MET A 1 14.55 -16.59 -9.04
N LYS A 2 14.11 -15.75 -8.11
CA LYS A 2 14.38 -14.29 -8.20
C LYS A 2 15.89 -14.07 -8.19
N ASN A 3 16.39 -13.20 -9.08
CA ASN A 3 17.82 -12.90 -9.18
C ASN A 3 18.36 -12.38 -7.84
N ILE A 4 19.37 -13.05 -7.28
CA ILE A 4 19.95 -12.70 -5.97
C ILE A 4 20.47 -11.26 -5.93
N HIS A 5 20.97 -10.74 -7.04
CA HIS A 5 21.42 -9.34 -7.15
C HIS A 5 20.25 -8.36 -7.02
N ALA A 6 19.09 -8.69 -7.61
CA ALA A 6 17.89 -7.88 -7.50
C ALA A 6 17.36 -7.85 -6.05
N ILE A 7 17.36 -9.01 -5.37
CA ILE A 7 16.99 -9.10 -3.96
C ILE A 7 17.91 -8.21 -3.13
N ARG A 8 19.24 -8.38 -3.24
CA ARG A 8 20.22 -7.60 -2.47
C ARG A 8 20.05 -6.09 -2.68
N ARG A 9 19.81 -5.67 -3.93
CA ARG A 9 19.54 -4.26 -4.25
C ARG A 9 18.26 -3.74 -3.56
N ILE A 10 17.18 -4.51 -3.57
CA ILE A 10 15.92 -4.13 -2.89
C ILE A 10 16.15 -4.05 -1.38
N VAL A 11 16.81 -5.05 -0.77
CA VAL A 11 17.17 -5.04 0.67
C VAL A 11 17.91 -3.76 1.02
N ALA A 12 19.00 -3.48 0.30
CA ALA A 12 19.85 -2.31 0.57
C ALA A 12 19.07 -1.00 0.41
N THR A 13 18.22 -0.91 -0.62
CA THR A 13 17.38 0.27 -0.86
C THR A 13 16.39 0.48 0.29
N MET A 14 15.70 -0.57 0.72
CA MET A 14 14.77 -0.53 1.85
C MET A 14 15.48 -0.17 3.15
N ALA A 15 16.61 -0.83 3.44
CA ALA A 15 17.39 -0.59 4.64
C ALA A 15 17.87 0.87 4.72
N ASN A 16 18.35 1.44 3.60
CA ASN A 16 18.75 2.84 3.55
C ASN A 16 17.60 3.81 3.86
N ARG A 17 16.39 3.51 3.38
CA ARG A 17 15.19 4.30 3.71
C ARG A 17 14.80 4.15 5.18
N LEU A 18 14.79 2.93 5.70
CA LEU A 18 14.49 2.65 7.10
C LEU A 18 15.51 3.33 8.04
N LYS A 19 16.80 3.35 7.69
CA LYS A 19 17.82 4.09 8.42
C LYS A 19 17.53 5.60 8.46
N LYS A 20 17.13 6.19 7.33
CA LYS A 20 16.73 7.61 7.27
C LYS A 20 15.48 7.92 8.09
N MET A 21 14.68 6.90 8.43
CA MET A 21 13.54 7.03 9.34
C MET A 21 13.92 6.86 10.83
N GLY A 22 15.22 6.70 11.15
CA GLY A 22 15.72 6.63 12.53
C GLY A 22 16.12 5.24 13.02
N LEU A 23 16.04 4.20 12.18
CA LEU A 23 16.56 2.88 12.57
C LEU A 23 18.10 2.87 12.53
N THR A 24 18.71 2.12 13.43
CA THR A 24 20.13 1.77 13.30
C THR A 24 20.36 0.96 12.02
N LEU A 25 21.58 0.99 11.47
CA LEU A 25 21.89 0.28 10.23
C LEU A 25 21.56 -1.22 10.35
N SER A 26 21.97 -1.85 11.45
CA SER A 26 21.68 -3.28 11.72
C SER A 26 20.18 -3.56 11.79
N ALA A 27 19.41 -2.75 12.52
CA ALA A 27 17.97 -2.91 12.62
C ALA A 27 17.27 -2.70 11.27
N ALA A 28 17.73 -1.73 10.47
CA ALA A 28 17.19 -1.45 9.16
C ALA A 28 17.38 -2.62 8.18
N PHE A 29 18.56 -3.23 8.16
CA PHE A 29 18.83 -4.41 7.32
C PHE A 29 18.05 -5.65 7.78
N LYS A 30 17.99 -5.92 9.09
CA LYS A 30 17.18 -7.02 9.64
C LYS A 30 15.71 -6.87 9.24
N LYS A 31 15.15 -5.67 9.43
CA LYS A 31 13.76 -5.37 9.09
C LYS A 31 13.50 -5.41 7.59
N ALA A 32 14.40 -4.90 6.76
CA ALA A 32 14.28 -5.02 5.30
C ALA A 32 14.27 -6.49 4.85
N TRP A 33 15.15 -7.31 5.44
CA TRP A 33 15.23 -8.75 5.17
C TRP A 33 13.98 -9.50 5.64
N GLU A 34 13.46 -9.19 6.83
CA GLU A 34 12.18 -9.72 7.34
C GLU A 34 11.03 -9.40 6.40
N LEU A 35 10.92 -8.16 5.92
CA LEU A 35 9.86 -7.76 4.97
C LEU A 35 9.97 -8.50 3.62
N ILE A 36 11.19 -8.88 3.22
CA ILE A 36 11.44 -9.64 2.00
C ILE A 36 11.15 -11.13 2.21
N LYS A 37 11.43 -11.68 3.40
CA LYS A 37 11.22 -13.10 3.73
C LYS A 37 9.79 -13.43 4.14
N GLY A 38 9.13 -12.55 4.91
CA GLY A 38 7.79 -12.71 5.45
C GLY A 38 6.72 -12.35 4.42
N ASN A 39 6.75 -13.02 3.26
CA ASN A 39 5.89 -12.80 2.11
C ASN A 39 4.53 -12.18 2.44
N THR A 40 4.20 -11.13 1.69
CA THR A 40 2.99 -10.31 1.79
C THR A 40 2.87 -9.43 3.04
N ILE A 41 2.82 -8.11 2.84
CA ILE A 41 2.60 -7.11 3.87
C ILE A 41 1.16 -6.61 3.75
N GLU A 42 0.41 -6.66 4.83
CA GLU A 42 -0.89 -6.01 4.89
C GLU A 42 -0.73 -4.55 5.28
N SER A 43 -1.41 -3.68 4.53
CA SER A 43 -1.39 -2.24 4.78
C SER A 43 -2.79 -1.68 4.71
N LYS A 44 -3.11 -0.79 5.65
CA LYS A 44 -4.31 0.04 5.56
C LYS A 44 -4.13 1.09 4.47
N ILE A 45 -5.19 1.39 3.74
CA ILE A 45 -5.25 2.54 2.85
C ILE A 45 -5.46 3.80 3.69
N ALA A 46 -4.59 4.81 3.53
CA ALA A 46 -4.72 6.11 4.18
C ALA A 46 -5.64 7.05 3.38
N GLY A 47 -6.29 7.99 4.09
CA GLY A 47 -7.08 9.06 3.47
C GLY A 47 -8.44 8.63 2.91
N VAL A 48 -8.97 7.47 3.33
CA VAL A 48 -10.26 6.93 2.87
C VAL A 48 -11.49 7.70 3.35
N THR A 49 -11.33 8.67 4.25
CA THR A 49 -12.44 9.48 4.79
C THR A 49 -12.72 10.75 3.99
N LYS A 50 -11.88 11.09 3.00
CA LYS A 50 -12.03 12.33 2.21
C LYS A 50 -12.99 12.14 1.03
N GLY A 51 -13.86 13.13 0.81
CA GLY A 51 -14.80 13.15 -0.33
C GLY A 51 -15.70 11.91 -0.38
N ASN A 52 -15.96 11.39 -1.59
CA ASN A 52 -16.87 10.27 -1.81
C ASN A 52 -16.26 8.87 -1.52
N ARG A 53 -15.07 8.80 -0.91
CA ARG A 53 -14.38 7.53 -0.64
C ARG A 53 -15.12 6.61 0.34
N GLN A 54 -15.81 7.16 1.34
CA GLN A 54 -16.63 6.36 2.26
C GLN A 54 -17.83 5.71 1.54
N LYS A 55 -18.50 6.45 0.64
CA LYS A 55 -19.57 5.89 -0.21
C LYS A 55 -19.04 4.79 -1.15
N ALA A 56 -17.86 5.01 -1.72
CA ALA A 56 -17.20 4.00 -2.55
C ALA A 56 -16.88 2.72 -1.75
N LEU A 57 -16.33 2.84 -0.54
CA LEU A 57 -16.05 1.70 0.32
C LEU A 57 -17.32 0.97 0.77
N ALA A 58 -18.39 1.70 1.10
CA ALA A 58 -19.68 1.09 1.43
C ALA A 58 -20.22 0.27 0.25
N ARG A 59 -20.15 0.79 -0.98
CA ARG A 59 -20.53 0.04 -2.19
C ARG A 59 -19.66 -1.19 -2.41
N ILE A 60 -18.35 -1.09 -2.15
CA ILE A 60 -17.42 -2.22 -2.26
C ILE A 60 -17.77 -3.31 -1.28
N ALA A 61 -17.99 -2.95 -0.01
CA ALA A 61 -18.34 -3.89 1.04
C ALA A 61 -19.68 -4.60 0.77
N ALA A 62 -20.68 -3.88 0.23
CA ALA A 62 -22.01 -4.42 0.03
C ALA A 62 -22.16 -5.28 -1.24
N ALA A 63 -21.49 -4.92 -2.33
CA ALA A 63 -21.82 -5.46 -3.66
C ALA A 63 -20.73 -6.32 -4.31
N TYR A 64 -19.51 -6.35 -3.77
CA TYR A 64 -18.38 -6.95 -4.47
C TYR A 64 -17.50 -7.81 -3.57
N ARG A 65 -17.03 -8.93 -4.14
CA ARG A 65 -16.03 -9.79 -3.50
C ARG A 65 -14.62 -9.21 -3.70
N PRO A 66 -13.67 -9.46 -2.78
CA PRO A 66 -12.32 -8.91 -2.90
C PRO A 66 -11.61 -9.22 -4.23
N ASN A 67 -11.83 -10.41 -4.79
CA ASN A 67 -11.25 -10.82 -6.08
C ASN A 67 -11.82 -10.07 -7.30
N GLN A 68 -12.95 -9.37 -7.15
CA GLN A 68 -13.54 -8.51 -8.19
C GLN A 68 -12.96 -7.09 -8.15
N VAL A 69 -12.23 -6.73 -7.09
CA VAL A 69 -11.60 -5.43 -6.90
C VAL A 69 -10.15 -5.49 -7.35
N ARG A 70 -9.87 -4.94 -8.53
CA ARG A 70 -8.50 -4.73 -9.00
C ARG A 70 -7.91 -3.53 -8.26
N VAL A 71 -6.69 -3.68 -7.76
CA VAL A 71 -5.94 -2.60 -7.10
C VAL A 71 -4.54 -2.49 -7.70
N TRP A 72 -4.07 -1.26 -7.87
CA TRP A 72 -2.69 -0.95 -8.25
C TRP A 72 -2.23 0.37 -7.63
N LEU A 73 -0.93 0.62 -7.71
CA LEU A 73 -0.27 1.76 -7.11
C LEU A 73 0.23 2.72 -8.18
N GLU A 74 0.03 4.02 -7.95
CA GLU A 74 0.52 5.08 -8.84
C GLU A 74 1.33 6.11 -8.07
N ARG A 75 2.47 6.51 -8.63
CA ARG A 75 3.35 7.51 -8.01
C ARG A 75 2.75 8.91 -8.24
N ASP A 76 2.17 9.50 -7.20
CA ASP A 76 1.64 10.87 -7.23
C ASP A 76 2.78 11.88 -6.95
N LYS A 77 3.56 12.19 -7.99
CA LYS A 77 4.70 13.14 -7.91
C LYS A 77 4.25 14.59 -7.70
N ALA A 78 3.01 14.91 -8.04
CA ALA A 78 2.44 16.25 -7.92
C ALA A 78 1.82 16.49 -6.53
N ASN A 79 1.91 15.52 -5.62
CA ASN A 79 1.37 15.67 -4.28
C ASN A 79 2.11 16.76 -3.49
N LEU A 80 1.39 17.82 -3.13
CA LEU A 80 1.96 18.99 -2.44
C LEU A 80 2.41 18.72 -1.00
N HIS A 81 2.00 17.60 -0.39
CA HIS A 81 2.27 17.30 1.01
C HIS A 81 3.34 16.21 1.21
N ASP A 82 3.50 15.30 0.25
CA ASP A 82 4.51 14.25 0.29
C ASP A 82 4.96 13.85 -1.11
N ASN A 83 6.21 14.19 -1.45
CA ASN A 83 6.84 13.82 -2.72
C ASN A 83 6.92 12.29 -2.93
N ASN A 84 6.77 11.50 -1.86
CA ASN A 84 6.73 10.04 -1.88
C ASN A 84 5.31 9.45 -1.84
N ALA A 85 4.24 10.25 -1.79
CA ALA A 85 2.83 9.84 -1.72
C ALA A 85 2.38 8.89 -2.83
N ILE A 86 2.22 7.60 -2.57
CA ILE A 86 1.75 6.61 -3.57
C ILE A 86 0.23 6.51 -3.49
N ALA A 87 -0.46 6.85 -4.58
CA ALA A 87 -1.91 6.70 -4.67
C ALA A 87 -2.29 5.23 -4.81
N VAL A 88 -3.39 4.85 -4.15
CA VAL A 88 -4.01 3.53 -4.31
C VAL A 88 -5.20 3.70 -5.25
N MET A 89 -5.11 3.05 -6.40
CA MET A 89 -6.14 3.05 -7.44
C MET A 89 -6.90 1.75 -7.40
N ILE A 90 -8.23 1.82 -7.55
CA ILE A 90 -9.09 0.65 -7.61
C ILE A 90 -10.00 0.69 -8.83
N SER A 91 -10.36 -0.48 -9.33
CA SER A 91 -11.39 -0.68 -10.34
C SER A 91 -12.14 -1.97 -10.02
N VAL A 92 -13.45 -1.97 -10.21
CA VAL A 92 -14.30 -3.13 -9.94
C VAL A 92 -14.96 -3.58 -11.22
N ASN A 93 -14.83 -4.87 -11.58
CA ASN A 93 -15.41 -5.43 -12.81
C ASN A 93 -15.15 -4.57 -14.08
N ARG A 94 -13.93 -4.03 -14.21
CA ARG A 94 -13.51 -3.11 -15.30
C ARG A 94 -14.18 -1.73 -15.30
N SER A 95 -14.71 -1.29 -14.17
CA SER A 95 -15.14 0.10 -13.99
C SER A 95 -13.99 1.09 -14.20
N VAL A 96 -14.34 2.37 -14.36
CA VAL A 96 -13.37 3.47 -14.32
C VAL A 96 -12.53 3.39 -13.05
N ALA A 97 -11.23 3.67 -13.20
CA ALA A 97 -10.29 3.71 -12.10
C ALA A 97 -10.66 4.83 -11.11
N TYR A 98 -10.63 4.51 -9.82
CA TYR A 98 -10.96 5.44 -8.76
C TYR A 98 -9.83 5.51 -7.72
N LYS A 99 -9.42 6.73 -7.36
CA LYS A 99 -8.41 6.97 -6.33
C LYS A 99 -9.04 6.82 -4.94
N ILE A 100 -8.93 5.63 -4.37
CA ILE A 100 -9.52 5.31 -3.06
C ILE A 100 -8.73 5.89 -1.90
N GLY A 101 -7.46 6.19 -2.08
CA GLY A 101 -6.60 6.78 -1.04
C GLY A 101 -5.13 6.70 -1.39
N TYR A 102 -4.30 6.58 -0.37
CA TYR A 102 -2.85 6.55 -0.48
C TYR A 102 -2.25 5.44 0.38
N ILE A 103 -1.04 5.00 0.02
CA ILE A 103 -0.19 4.23 0.91
C ILE A 103 0.21 5.11 2.11
N PRO A 104 0.23 4.58 3.34
CA PRO A 104 0.70 5.33 4.50
C PRO A 104 2.10 5.91 4.27
N ARG A 105 2.32 7.17 4.69
CA ARG A 105 3.53 7.96 4.39
C ARG A 105 4.84 7.23 4.68
N ASN A 106 4.93 6.57 5.82
CA ASN A 106 6.09 5.78 6.23
C ASN A 106 6.43 4.66 5.24
N LEU A 107 5.40 3.97 4.75
CA LEU A 107 5.55 2.89 3.78
C LEU A 107 5.78 3.44 2.37
N ALA A 108 5.14 4.54 2.01
CA ALA A 108 5.32 5.22 0.73
C ALA A 108 6.77 5.71 0.55
N TYR A 109 7.40 6.23 1.62
CA TYR A 109 8.81 6.62 1.63
C TYR A 109 9.76 5.48 1.26
N VAL A 110 9.46 4.25 1.71
CA VAL A 110 10.27 3.07 1.41
C VAL A 110 10.05 2.61 -0.03
N ILE A 111 8.78 2.50 -0.45
CA ILE A 111 8.41 1.91 -1.75
C ILE A 111 8.74 2.85 -2.93
N SER A 112 8.61 4.16 -2.74
CA SER A 112 8.87 5.17 -3.76
C SER A 112 10.30 5.16 -4.30
N ALA A 113 11.23 4.44 -3.65
CA ALA A 113 12.59 4.22 -4.10
C ALA A 113 12.73 3.25 -5.29
N GLY A 114 11.63 2.93 -5.99
CA GLY A 114 11.63 2.07 -7.18
C GLY A 114 11.40 0.59 -6.88
N ILE A 115 10.74 0.29 -5.76
CA ILE A 115 10.39 -1.09 -5.40
C ILE A 115 9.08 -1.47 -6.09
N SER A 116 9.14 -2.45 -6.99
CA SER A 116 7.93 -2.97 -7.65
C SER A 116 7.18 -3.91 -6.72
N LEU A 117 5.89 -3.64 -6.54
CA LEU A 117 5.00 -4.42 -5.70
C LEU A 117 3.77 -4.87 -6.48
N LYS A 118 3.43 -6.13 -6.36
CA LYS A 118 2.10 -6.65 -6.66
C LYS A 118 1.16 -6.30 -5.52
N THR A 119 -0.02 -5.80 -5.86
CA THR A 119 -1.02 -5.39 -4.88
C THR A 119 -2.31 -6.16 -5.07
N VAL A 120 -2.90 -6.63 -3.97
CA VAL A 120 -4.17 -7.35 -3.94
C VAL A 120 -5.09 -6.67 -2.96
N PHE A 121 -6.36 -6.49 -3.34
CA PHE A 121 -7.36 -5.97 -2.43
C PHE A 121 -7.76 -7.09 -1.46
N LYS A 122 -7.64 -6.85 -0.15
CA LYS A 122 -7.95 -7.85 0.85
C LYS A 122 -9.40 -7.74 1.28
N GLU A 123 -9.79 -6.59 1.83
CA GLU A 123 -11.12 -6.39 2.39
C GLU A 123 -11.39 -4.92 2.71
N VAL A 124 -12.68 -4.59 2.90
CA VAL A 124 -13.12 -3.40 3.62
C VAL A 124 -13.25 -3.78 5.09
N ARG A 125 -12.74 -2.95 6.01
CA ARG A 125 -12.91 -3.12 7.48
C ARG A 125 -13.61 -1.92 8.09
N GLY A 126 -14.07 -2.03 9.33
CA GLY A 126 -14.71 -0.93 10.05
C GLY A 126 -16.22 -0.87 9.81
N HIS A 127 -16.84 0.22 10.26
CA HIS A 127 -18.29 0.37 10.32
C HIS A 127 -19.01 -0.69 11.16
N TYR A 128 -18.38 -1.18 12.23
CA TYR A 128 -18.99 -2.14 13.16
C TYR A 128 -20.10 -1.53 14.03
N THR A 129 -20.04 -0.21 14.24
CA THR A 129 -21.06 0.56 14.97
C THR A 129 -21.39 1.85 14.23
N ARG A 130 -22.54 2.45 14.59
CA ARG A 130 -22.96 3.75 14.07
C ARG A 130 -21.83 4.78 14.30
N PHE A 131 -21.56 5.60 13.28
CA PHE A 131 -20.52 6.63 13.25
C PHE A 131 -19.06 6.14 13.06
N MET A 132 -18.80 4.83 12.97
CA MET A 132 -17.48 4.34 12.54
C MET A 132 -17.30 4.46 11.03
N ASN A 133 -16.13 4.89 10.58
CA ASN A 133 -15.78 4.95 9.17
C ASN A 133 -15.38 3.56 8.64
N TYR A 134 -15.58 3.37 7.33
CA TYR A 134 -14.97 2.27 6.58
C TYR A 134 -13.48 2.55 6.37
N GLY A 135 -12.67 1.52 6.61
CA GLY A 135 -11.28 1.36 6.21
C GLY A 135 -11.15 0.35 5.08
N ALA A 136 -9.99 0.30 4.45
CA ALA A 136 -9.67 -0.70 3.44
C ALA A 136 -8.26 -1.24 3.66
N VAL A 137 -8.11 -2.53 3.42
CA VAL A 137 -6.85 -3.26 3.60
C VAL A 137 -6.42 -3.83 2.25
N ILE A 138 -5.14 -3.63 1.94
CA ILE A 138 -4.49 -4.21 0.77
C ILE A 138 -3.30 -5.06 1.21
N THR A 139 -3.03 -6.06 0.40
CA THR A 139 -1.85 -6.91 0.53
C THR A 139 -0.82 -6.48 -0.50
N LEU A 140 0.41 -6.25 -0.05
CA LEU A 140 1.55 -5.85 -0.85
C LEU A 140 2.54 -6.99 -0.92
N GLN A 141 2.92 -7.42 -2.12
CA GLN A 141 3.90 -8.47 -2.33
C GLN A 141 5.00 -7.96 -3.24
N LEU A 142 6.26 -8.29 -2.97
CA LEU A 142 7.34 -8.00 -3.90
C LEU A 142 7.09 -8.74 -5.22
N SER A 143 7.02 -7.96 -6.31
CA SER A 143 6.88 -8.51 -7.66
C SER A 143 8.15 -9.24 -8.11
#